data_AF-A0A7V4WFK0-F1
#
_entry.id   AF-A0A7V4WFK0-F1
#
_cell.length_a   1.000
_cell.length_b   1.000
_cell.length_c   1.000
_cell.angle_alpha   90.00
_cell.angle_beta   90.00
_cell.angle_gamma   90.00
#
_symmetry.space_group_name_H-M   'P 1'
#
loop_
_entity.id
_entity.type
_entity.pdbx_description
1 polymer ?
#
loop_
_entity_poly.entity_id
_entity_poly.type
_entity_poly.pdbx_seq_one_letter_code
_entity_poly.pdbx_strand_id
1 'polypeptide(L)'
;MLDISFAYSRYKFLGNEFLTWLWFIVENDRERLNKIEKDLVSLNIGNRIVLENKINDAVETITILGDDAGLEEGIISLGKGAVVTEINLLYKSGDNEWRFTIKGESMSISNLKIPETAIVESSEDIEGMVLEKAYLYEKVTKLIDNLFNEFIKLRVSGKWSESVVPEIRKWIYQKITN
;
A
#
# COMPACT_ATOMS: atom_id res chain seq x y z
N MET A 1 -1.38 7.71 -30.06
CA MET A 1 -0.76 6.84 -29.05
C MET A 1 -0.30 7.75 -27.92
N LEU A 2 -0.78 7.55 -26.69
CA LEU A 2 -0.27 8.30 -25.54
C LEU A 2 1.19 7.88 -25.33
N ASP A 3 2.11 8.84 -25.28
CA ASP A 3 3.49 8.59 -24.86
C ASP A 3 3.46 8.04 -23.43
N ILE A 4 4.07 6.88 -23.22
CA ILE A 4 4.12 6.20 -21.92
C ILE A 4 4.74 7.13 -20.86
N SER A 5 5.74 7.93 -21.24
CA SER A 5 6.38 8.90 -20.36
C SER A 5 5.42 10.01 -19.94
N PHE A 6 4.58 10.48 -20.87
CA PHE A 6 3.55 11.48 -20.59
C PHE A 6 2.43 10.91 -19.72
N ALA A 7 1.96 9.69 -20.01
CA ALA A 7 0.96 9.01 -19.19
C ALA A 7 1.48 8.80 -17.76
N TYR A 8 2.72 8.34 -17.63
CA TYR A 8 3.38 8.15 -16.34
C TYR A 8 3.42 9.46 -15.52
N SER A 9 3.92 10.55 -16.12
CA SER A 9 3.99 11.85 -15.46
C SER A 9 2.60 12.41 -15.09
N ARG A 10 1.60 12.21 -15.98
CA ARG A 10 0.24 12.71 -15.79
C ARG A 10 -0.54 11.95 -14.72
N TYR A 11 -0.35 10.64 -14.60
CA TYR A 11 -1.19 9.78 -13.76
C TYR A 11 -0.50 9.28 -12.49
N LYS A 12 0.77 9.60 -12.25
CA LYS A 12 1.47 9.21 -11.02
C LYS A 12 0.77 9.60 -9.71
N PHE A 13 -0.02 10.68 -9.73
CA PHE A 13 -0.76 11.12 -8.55
C PHE A 13 -1.73 10.03 -8.07
N LEU A 14 -2.24 9.19 -8.98
CA LEU A 14 -3.22 8.17 -8.68
C LEU A 14 -2.66 7.09 -7.76
N GLY A 15 -1.41 6.69 -7.99
CA GLY A 15 -0.72 5.75 -7.09
C GLY A 15 -0.43 6.37 -5.74
N ASN A 16 -0.05 7.65 -5.67
CA ASN A 16 0.19 8.32 -4.39
C ASN A 16 -1.11 8.50 -3.58
N GLU A 17 -2.20 8.87 -4.24
CA GLU A 17 -3.55 8.92 -3.63
C GLU A 17 -3.99 7.53 -3.17
N PHE A 18 -3.73 6.48 -3.97
CA PHE A 18 -4.00 5.10 -3.58
C PHE A 18 -3.25 4.71 -2.31
N LEU A 19 -1.95 4.97 -2.22
CA LEU A 19 -1.16 4.63 -1.03
C LEU A 19 -1.60 5.43 0.21
N THR A 20 -2.00 6.69 0.00
CA THR A 20 -2.50 7.55 1.08
C THR A 20 -3.85 7.03 1.60
N TRP A 21 -4.74 6.66 0.69
CA TRP A 21 -6.00 6.00 1.03
C TRP A 21 -5.77 4.63 1.69
N LEU A 22 -4.79 3.86 1.21
CA LEU A 22 -4.44 2.54 1.75
C LEU A 22 -4.03 2.64 3.21
N TRP A 23 -3.17 3.60 3.56
CA TRP A 23 -2.81 3.84 4.95
C TRP A 23 -4.04 4.16 5.81
N PHE A 24 -4.91 5.07 5.34
CA PHE A 24 -6.14 5.41 6.03
C PHE A 24 -7.02 4.17 6.29
N ILE A 25 -7.29 3.32 5.29
CA ILE A 25 -8.15 2.15 5.48
C ILE A 25 -7.51 1.06 6.34
N VAL A 26 -6.19 0.91 6.29
CA VAL A 26 -5.44 -0.02 7.15
C VAL A 26 -5.67 0.29 8.62
N GLU A 27 -5.71 1.57 8.99
CA GLU A 27 -5.93 1.97 10.36
C GLU A 27 -7.40 2.03 10.79
N ASN A 28 -8.34 2.24 9.85
CA ASN A 28 -9.72 2.61 10.20
C ASN A 28 -10.80 1.63 9.76
N ASP A 29 -10.54 0.73 8.79
CA ASP A 29 -11.61 -0.06 8.16
C ASP A 29 -11.19 -1.51 7.86
N ARG A 30 -11.03 -2.29 8.94
CA ARG A 30 -10.73 -3.72 8.86
C ARG A 30 -11.85 -4.51 8.18
N GLU A 31 -13.10 -4.12 8.36
CA GLU A 31 -14.23 -4.82 7.71
C GLU A 31 -14.18 -4.71 6.20
N ARG A 32 -13.85 -3.53 5.67
CA ARG A 32 -13.65 -3.35 4.23
C ARG A 32 -12.48 -4.16 3.72
N LEU A 33 -11.36 -4.19 4.44
CA LEU A 33 -10.22 -5.02 4.06
C LEU A 33 -10.59 -6.50 3.98
N ASN A 34 -11.36 -7.02 4.93
CA ASN A 34 -11.86 -8.41 4.92
C ASN A 34 -12.85 -8.69 3.77
N LYS A 35 -13.58 -7.68 3.29
CA LYS A 35 -14.45 -7.81 2.09
C LYS A 35 -13.63 -7.88 0.80
N ILE A 36 -12.49 -7.18 0.76
CA ILE A 36 -11.57 -7.16 -0.39
C ILE A 36 -10.78 -8.46 -0.47
N GLU A 37 -10.25 -8.94 0.66
CA GLU A 37 -9.46 -10.16 0.76
C GLU A 37 -10.06 -11.08 1.84
N LYS A 38 -10.71 -12.17 1.40
CA LYS A 38 -11.53 -13.04 2.27
C LYS A 38 -10.72 -13.72 3.38
N ASP A 39 -9.49 -14.12 3.06
CA ASP A 39 -8.62 -14.87 3.96
C ASP A 39 -7.65 -13.92 4.71
N LEU A 40 -7.94 -12.62 4.73
CA LEU A 40 -7.11 -11.63 5.40
C LEU A 40 -7.17 -11.80 6.91
N VAL A 41 -6.01 -12.05 7.51
CA VAL A 41 -5.83 -12.00 8.96
C VAL A 41 -5.50 -10.57 9.37
N SER A 42 -4.53 -9.95 8.72
CA SER A 42 -4.19 -8.53 8.93
C SER A 42 -3.42 -7.95 7.76
N LEU A 43 -3.54 -6.64 7.58
CA LEU A 43 -2.70 -5.83 6.73
C LEU A 43 -2.24 -4.65 7.57
N ASN A 44 -0.94 -4.53 7.81
CA ASN A 44 -0.37 -3.45 8.62
C ASN A 44 0.68 -2.70 7.83
N ILE A 45 0.93 -1.44 8.22
CA ILE A 45 2.10 -0.72 7.74
C ILE A 45 3.32 -1.41 8.34
N GLY A 46 4.26 -1.77 7.47
CA GLY A 46 5.53 -2.36 7.86
C GLY A 46 6.51 -1.30 8.32
N ASN A 47 7.79 -1.57 8.16
CA ASN A 47 8.84 -0.78 8.80
C ASN A 47 9.24 0.48 8.05
N ARG A 48 8.54 0.84 6.97
CA ARG A 48 8.92 1.97 6.11
C ARG A 48 7.71 2.63 5.47
N ILE A 49 7.64 3.95 5.56
CA ILE A 49 6.71 4.78 4.80
C ILE A 49 7.44 6.05 4.33
N VAL A 50 7.16 6.47 3.10
CA VAL A 50 7.73 7.70 2.51
C VAL A 50 6.60 8.60 2.06
N LEU A 51 6.71 9.87 2.44
CA LEU A 51 5.78 10.93 2.06
C LEU A 51 6.52 12.03 1.32
N GLU A 52 5.84 12.63 0.35
CA GLU A 52 6.33 13.81 -0.36
C GLU A 52 5.31 14.94 -0.29
N ASN A 53 5.80 16.15 -0.04
CA ASN A 53 5.03 17.39 -0.20
C ASN A 53 5.70 18.27 -1.25
N LYS A 54 4.90 18.88 -2.13
CA LYS A 54 5.39 19.79 -3.16
C LYS A 54 4.99 21.21 -2.82
N ILE A 55 5.97 22.02 -2.46
CA ILE A 55 5.78 23.41 -2.05
C ILE A 55 6.68 24.29 -2.93
N ASN A 56 6.07 25.17 -3.74
CA ASN A 56 6.79 26.17 -4.55
C ASN A 56 7.98 25.57 -5.35
N ASP A 57 7.70 24.52 -6.13
CA ASP A 57 8.67 23.75 -6.93
C ASP A 57 9.74 22.95 -6.15
N ALA A 58 9.80 23.08 -4.82
CA ALA A 58 10.59 22.21 -3.97
C ALA A 58 9.81 20.94 -3.59
N VAL A 59 10.53 19.82 -3.48
CA VAL A 59 10.00 18.55 -2.95
C VAL A 59 10.58 18.34 -1.56
N GLU A 60 9.71 18.34 -0.56
CA GLU A 60 10.03 17.92 0.80
C GLU A 60 9.72 16.42 0.91
N THR A 61 10.67 15.63 1.41
CA THR A 61 10.50 14.19 1.59
C THR A 61 10.65 13.82 3.06
N ILE A 62 9.66 13.11 3.59
CA ILE A 62 9.69 12.51 4.92
C ILE A 62 9.80 11.00 4.76
N THR A 63 10.78 10.40 5.41
CA THR A 63 10.98 8.95 5.44
C THR A 63 10.97 8.48 6.87
N ILE A 64 10.05 7.58 7.19
CA ILE A 64 9.99 6.91 8.49
C ILE A 64 10.49 5.48 8.27
N LEU A 65 11.43 5.05 9.10
CA LEU A 65 12.07 3.73 9.01
C LEU A 65 12.31 3.14 10.41
N GLY A 66 11.74 1.97 10.68
CA GLY A 66 11.90 1.22 11.92
C GLY A 66 10.72 0.27 12.15
N ASP A 67 10.94 -0.88 12.78
CA ASP A 67 9.89 -1.90 12.98
C ASP A 67 8.81 -1.45 13.99
N ASP A 68 9.17 -0.55 14.92
CA ASP A 68 8.25 0.07 15.91
C ASP A 68 8.27 1.60 15.79
N ALA A 69 8.64 2.14 14.62
CA ALA A 69 8.64 3.57 14.42
C ALA A 69 7.21 4.10 14.50
N GLY A 70 7.02 5.14 15.32
CA GLY A 70 5.80 5.91 15.33
C GLY A 70 5.53 6.55 13.95
N LEU A 71 4.25 6.73 13.61
CA LEU A 71 3.83 7.33 12.34
C LEU A 71 3.36 8.78 12.51
N GLU A 72 3.59 9.38 13.67
CA GLU A 72 3.13 10.72 14.05
C GLU A 72 3.67 11.79 13.10
N GLU A 73 4.96 11.74 12.75
CA GLU A 73 5.56 12.66 11.77
C GLU A 73 4.93 12.52 10.39
N GLY A 74 4.51 11.30 10.04
CA GLY A 74 3.81 11.00 8.80
C GLY A 74 2.43 11.63 8.77
N ILE A 75 1.68 11.51 9.87
CA ILE A 75 0.36 12.14 10.03
C ILE A 75 0.48 13.67 9.95
N ILE A 76 1.46 14.26 10.66
CA ILE A 76 1.70 15.70 10.62
C ILE A 76 2.00 16.16 9.18
N SER A 77 2.78 15.36 8.45
CA SER A 77 3.12 15.64 7.05
C SER A 77 1.90 15.55 6.14
N LEU A 78 1.03 14.54 6.30
CA LEU A 78 -0.25 14.48 5.60
C LEU A 78 -1.11 15.72 5.88
N GLY A 79 -1.13 16.21 7.13
CA GLY A 79 -1.83 17.43 7.52
C GLY A 79 -1.33 18.69 6.80
N LYS A 80 -0.05 18.71 6.37
CA LYS A 80 0.55 19.78 5.56
C LYS A 80 0.35 19.60 4.05
N GLY A 81 -0.39 18.57 3.63
CA GLY A 81 -0.66 18.28 2.22
C GLY A 81 0.32 17.29 1.58
N ALA A 82 1.18 16.63 2.35
CA ALA A 82 1.99 15.54 1.82
C ALA A 82 1.10 14.36 1.39
N VAL A 83 1.63 13.53 0.49
CA VAL A 83 1.02 12.26 0.07
C VAL A 83 2.01 11.12 0.22
N VAL A 84 1.53 9.91 0.47
CA VAL A 84 2.36 8.72 0.55
C VAL A 84 2.86 8.35 -0.85
N THR A 85 4.17 8.20 -1.02
CA THR A 85 4.80 7.81 -2.29
C THR A 85 5.39 6.41 -2.26
N GLU A 86 5.65 5.87 -1.06
CA GLU A 86 6.11 4.50 -0.86
C GLU A 86 5.59 3.97 0.49
N ILE A 87 5.15 2.72 0.52
CA ILE A 87 4.68 2.07 1.75
C ILE A 87 5.16 0.62 1.81
N ASN A 88 5.78 0.23 2.91
CA ASN A 88 6.03 -1.16 3.26
C ASN A 88 4.79 -1.73 3.96
N LEU A 89 4.42 -2.96 3.63
CA LEU A 89 3.23 -3.63 4.14
C LEU A 89 3.62 -4.99 4.72
N LEU A 90 2.98 -5.31 5.84
CA LEU A 90 2.97 -6.63 6.45
C LEU A 90 1.58 -7.24 6.23
N TYR A 91 1.50 -8.24 5.36
CA TYR A 91 0.27 -8.91 4.98
C TYR A 91 0.23 -10.31 5.58
N LYS A 92 -0.84 -10.63 6.31
CA LYS A 92 -1.11 -11.96 6.86
C LYS A 92 -2.37 -12.55 6.27
N SER A 93 -2.29 -13.77 5.78
CA SER A 93 -3.44 -14.53 5.28
C SER A 93 -3.31 -16.00 5.64
N GLY A 94 -4.31 -16.53 6.34
CA GLY A 94 -4.19 -17.80 7.05
C GLY A 94 -2.95 -17.80 7.97
N ASP A 95 -2.11 -18.82 7.83
CA ASP A 95 -0.87 -18.97 8.59
C ASP A 95 0.36 -18.34 7.90
N ASN A 96 0.16 -17.71 6.75
CA ASN A 96 1.22 -17.15 5.94
C ASN A 96 1.39 -15.64 6.16
N GLU A 97 2.64 -15.19 6.14
CA GLU A 97 3.04 -13.79 6.25
C GLU A 97 3.90 -13.37 5.05
N TRP A 98 3.55 -12.23 4.46
CA TRP A 98 4.34 -11.57 3.43
C TRP A 98 4.77 -10.19 3.91
N ARG A 99 5.95 -9.76 3.46
CA ARG A 99 6.40 -8.38 3.60
C ARG A 99 6.82 -7.84 2.24
N PHE A 100 6.33 -6.67 1.86
CA PHE A 100 6.67 -6.07 0.56
C PHE A 100 6.47 -4.56 0.60
N THR A 101 7.05 -3.87 -0.37
CA THR A 101 6.92 -2.43 -0.54
C THR A 101 6.23 -2.12 -1.85
N ILE A 102 5.30 -1.15 -1.84
CA ILE A 102 4.68 -0.59 -3.05
C ILE A 102 5.17 0.85 -3.23
N LYS A 103 5.58 1.20 -4.44
CA LYS A 103 5.86 2.59 -4.84
C LYS A 103 4.70 3.15 -5.65
N GLY A 104 4.16 4.30 -5.25
CA GLY A 104 2.95 4.89 -5.85
C GLY A 104 3.14 5.26 -7.33
N GLU A 105 4.26 5.90 -7.67
CA GLU A 105 4.50 6.39 -9.03
C GLU A 105 4.45 5.28 -10.11
N SER A 106 5.01 4.11 -9.80
CA SER A 106 5.17 2.98 -10.71
C SER A 106 4.24 1.80 -10.41
N MET A 107 3.57 1.81 -9.26
CA MET A 107 2.90 0.63 -8.67
C MET A 107 3.81 -0.60 -8.58
N SER A 108 5.13 -0.39 -8.56
CA SER A 108 6.10 -1.49 -8.52
C SER A 108 6.17 -2.09 -7.12
N ILE A 109 6.28 -3.41 -7.08
CA ILE A 109 6.50 -4.18 -5.85
C ILE A 109 8.00 -4.38 -5.67
N SER A 110 8.53 -4.07 -4.50
CA SER A 110 9.92 -4.32 -4.12
C SER A 110 10.02 -4.98 -2.74
N ASN A 111 11.19 -5.49 -2.40
CA ASN A 111 11.47 -6.12 -1.09
C ASN A 111 10.48 -7.22 -0.69
N LEU A 112 9.93 -7.95 -1.67
CA LEU A 112 8.95 -8.99 -1.44
C LEU A 112 9.60 -10.21 -0.79
N LYS A 113 9.30 -10.41 0.49
CA LYS A 113 9.56 -11.62 1.26
C LYS A 113 8.28 -12.44 1.29
N ILE A 114 8.37 -13.66 0.79
CA ILE A 114 7.30 -14.67 0.81
C ILE A 114 7.45 -15.56 2.07
N PRO A 115 6.38 -16.29 2.46
CA PRO A 115 6.47 -17.34 3.46
C PRO A 115 7.56 -18.37 3.17
N GLU A 116 8.03 -19.06 4.21
CA GLU A 116 8.95 -20.18 4.04
C GLU A 116 8.30 -21.31 3.24
N THR A 117 8.98 -21.75 2.19
CA THR A 117 8.59 -22.89 1.36
C THR A 117 9.32 -24.15 1.80
N ALA A 118 8.81 -25.33 1.45
CA ALA A 118 9.47 -26.59 1.75
C ALA A 118 10.91 -26.67 1.19
N ILE A 119 11.76 -27.44 1.86
CA ILE A 119 13.14 -27.71 1.43
C ILE A 119 13.10 -28.66 0.22
N VAL A 120 13.89 -28.36 -0.81
CA VAL A 120 14.02 -29.20 -2.00
C VAL A 120 15.01 -30.33 -1.70
N GLU A 121 14.56 -31.58 -1.73
CA GLU A 121 15.40 -32.77 -1.45
C GLU A 121 15.71 -33.57 -2.72
N SER A 122 14.89 -33.42 -3.77
CA SER A 122 15.03 -34.11 -5.05
C SER A 122 14.73 -33.19 -6.23
N SER A 123 15.04 -33.66 -7.45
CA SER A 123 14.67 -32.96 -8.68
C SER A 123 13.16 -32.87 -8.91
N GLU A 124 12.39 -33.80 -8.35
CA GLU A 124 10.93 -33.83 -8.45
C GLU A 124 10.30 -32.76 -7.54
N ASP A 125 10.95 -32.43 -6.41
CA ASP A 125 10.50 -31.35 -5.51
C ASP A 125 10.68 -29.95 -6.10
N ILE A 126 11.55 -29.81 -7.12
CA ILE A 126 11.80 -28.52 -7.77
C ILE A 126 10.53 -27.99 -8.45
N GLU A 127 9.79 -28.85 -9.16
CA GLU A 127 8.57 -28.44 -9.84
C GLU A 127 7.51 -27.96 -8.84
N GLY A 128 7.30 -28.71 -7.77
CA GLY A 128 6.40 -28.33 -6.68
C GLY A 128 6.78 -27.00 -6.03
N MET A 129 8.05 -26.81 -5.70
CA MET A 129 8.56 -25.55 -5.14
C MET A 129 8.32 -24.37 -6.08
N VAL A 130 8.54 -24.53 -7.39
CA VAL A 130 8.34 -23.45 -8.37
C VAL A 130 6.87 -23.05 -8.43
N LEU A 131 5.95 -24.03 -8.46
CA LEU A 131 4.50 -23.78 -8.45
C LEU A 131 4.05 -23.10 -7.14
N GLU A 132 4.57 -23.53 -6.00
CA GLU A 132 4.30 -22.91 -4.70
C GLU A 132 4.75 -21.45 -4.68
N LYS A 133 5.98 -21.16 -5.10
CA LYS A 133 6.48 -19.77 -5.17
C LYS A 133 5.66 -18.92 -6.12
N ALA A 134 5.32 -19.44 -7.30
CA ALA A 134 4.47 -18.72 -8.25
C ALA A 134 3.12 -18.34 -7.62
N TYR A 135 2.51 -19.27 -6.88
CA TYR A 135 1.28 -19.00 -6.11
C TYR A 135 1.48 -17.94 -5.02
N LEU A 136 2.56 -18.00 -4.24
CA LEU A 136 2.86 -17.02 -3.19
C LEU A 136 3.11 -15.61 -3.74
N TYR A 137 3.72 -15.49 -4.92
CA TYR A 137 3.88 -14.22 -5.63
C TYR A 137 2.54 -13.71 -6.17
N GLU A 138 1.76 -14.58 -6.81
CA GLU A 138 0.45 -14.24 -7.37
C GLU A 138 -0.51 -13.73 -6.28
N LYS A 139 -0.44 -14.27 -5.07
CA LYS A 139 -1.24 -13.80 -3.92
C LYS A 139 -1.02 -12.31 -3.61
N VAL A 140 0.22 -11.84 -3.65
CA VAL A 140 0.54 -10.42 -3.41
C VAL A 140 0.03 -9.54 -4.54
N THR A 141 0.22 -9.96 -5.79
CA THR A 141 -0.31 -9.22 -6.95
C THR A 141 -1.83 -9.12 -6.90
N LYS A 142 -2.53 -10.22 -6.62
CA LYS A 142 -4.00 -10.25 -6.48
C LYS A 142 -4.50 -9.34 -5.36
N LEU A 143 -3.82 -9.32 -4.22
CA LEU A 143 -4.16 -8.41 -3.12
C LEU A 143 -4.10 -6.95 -3.57
N ILE A 144 -3.01 -6.55 -4.25
CA ILE A 144 -2.82 -5.18 -4.72
C ILE A 144 -3.87 -4.83 -5.78
N ASP A 145 -4.14 -5.73 -6.72
CA ASP A 145 -5.18 -5.54 -7.74
C ASP A 145 -6.57 -5.35 -7.13
N ASN A 146 -6.92 -6.15 -6.12
CA ASN A 146 -8.20 -6.06 -5.43
C ASN A 146 -8.33 -4.75 -4.65
N LEU A 147 -7.29 -4.35 -3.91
CA LEU A 147 -7.24 -3.07 -3.18
C LEU A 147 -7.35 -1.88 -4.15
N PHE A 148 -6.60 -1.91 -5.25
CA PHE A 148 -6.60 -0.84 -6.23
C PHE A 148 -7.94 -0.77 -6.99
N ASN A 149 -8.56 -1.90 -7.30
CA ASN A 149 -9.88 -1.96 -7.93
C ASN A 149 -10.97 -1.33 -7.04
N GLU A 150 -10.90 -1.56 -5.73
CA GLU A 150 -11.82 -0.91 -4.79
C GLU A 150 -11.56 0.60 -4.71
N PHE A 151 -10.29 1.00 -4.59
CA PHE A 151 -9.89 2.39 -4.59
C PHE A 151 -10.34 3.13 -5.85
N ILE A 152 -10.06 2.59 -7.04
CA ILE A 152 -10.31 3.30 -8.29
C ILE A 152 -11.81 3.53 -8.51
N LYS A 153 -12.66 2.56 -8.11
CA LYS A 153 -14.12 2.70 -8.13
C LYS A 153 -14.59 3.83 -7.22
N LEU A 154 -14.04 3.95 -6.02
CA LEU A 154 -14.32 5.10 -5.16
C LEU A 154 -13.83 6.39 -5.81
N ARG A 155 -12.59 6.40 -6.29
CA ARG A 155 -11.87 7.58 -6.73
C ARG A 155 -12.53 8.28 -7.91
N VAL A 156 -13.16 7.51 -8.80
CA VAL A 156 -13.91 8.05 -9.95
C VAL A 156 -15.38 8.34 -9.64
N SER A 157 -15.86 7.95 -8.46
CA SER A 157 -17.24 8.20 -8.01
C SER A 157 -17.36 9.55 -7.26
N GLY A 158 -18.58 10.08 -7.16
CA GLY A 158 -18.86 11.28 -6.33
C GLY A 158 -18.54 11.08 -4.84
N LYS A 159 -18.54 9.84 -4.35
CA LYS A 159 -18.21 9.50 -2.96
C LYS A 159 -16.79 9.91 -2.57
N TRP A 160 -15.87 9.99 -3.53
CA TRP A 160 -14.49 10.40 -3.24
C TRP A 160 -14.45 11.79 -2.57
N SER A 161 -15.08 12.78 -3.19
CA SER A 161 -15.14 14.15 -2.67
C SER A 161 -16.15 14.32 -1.55
N GLU A 162 -17.26 13.57 -1.59
CA GLU A 162 -18.37 13.73 -0.65
C GLU A 162 -18.11 13.06 0.72
N SER A 163 -17.41 11.93 0.74
CA SER A 163 -17.21 11.15 1.98
C SER A 163 -15.75 10.79 2.25
N VAL A 164 -15.05 10.20 1.27
CA VAL A 164 -13.72 9.60 1.52
C VAL A 164 -12.67 10.66 1.89
N VAL A 165 -12.57 11.76 1.13
CA VAL A 165 -11.63 12.85 1.44
C VAL A 165 -11.95 13.52 2.79
N PRO A 166 -13.22 13.87 3.11
CA PRO A 166 -13.60 14.32 4.44
C PRO A 166 -13.21 13.37 5.58
N GLU A 167 -13.40 12.07 5.41
CA GLU A 167 -13.04 11.04 6.40
C GLU A 167 -11.52 10.96 6.63
N ILE A 168 -10.73 10.97 5.55
CA ILE A 168 -9.27 11.01 5.63
C ILE A 168 -8.80 12.27 6.39
N ARG A 169 -9.36 13.44 6.06
CA ARG A 169 -9.02 14.70 6.75
C ARG A 169 -9.37 14.66 8.23
N LYS A 170 -10.53 14.08 8.57
CA LYS A 170 -10.96 13.90 9.96
C LYS A 170 -10.01 12.98 10.72
N TRP A 171 -9.63 11.84 10.14
CA TRP A 171 -8.66 10.91 10.73
C TRP A 171 -7.31 11.60 11.00
N ILE A 172 -6.76 12.32 10.02
CA ILE A 172 -5.52 13.11 10.19
C ILE A 172 -5.66 14.09 11.35
N TYR A 173 -6.74 14.88 11.37
CA TYR A 173 -6.95 15.87 12.43
C TYR A 173 -7.06 15.25 13.83
N GLN A 174 -7.76 14.12 13.96
CA GLN A 174 -7.88 13.38 15.22
C GLN A 174 -6.54 12.84 15.70
N LYS A 175 -5.68 12.39 14.79
CA LYS A 175 -4.34 11.87 15.12
C LYS A 175 -3.33 12.96 15.47
N ILE A 176 -3.52 14.21 15.01
CA ILE A 176 -2.67 15.36 15.38
C ILE A 176 -3.05 15.92 16.75
N THR A 177 -4.32 15.78 17.15
CA THR A 177 -4.86 16.41 18.37
C THR A 177 -4.87 15.51 19.60
N ASN A 178 -4.74 14.19 19.41
CA ASN A 178 -4.57 13.20 20.48
C ASN A 178 -3.09 12.96 20.76
#